data_AF-A0A1W1VE88-F1
#
_entry.id   AF-A0A1W1VE88-F1
#
_cell.length_a   1.000
_cell.length_b   1.000
_cell.length_c   1.000
_cell.angle_alpha   90.00
_cell.angle_beta   90.00
_cell.angle_gamma   90.00
#
_symmetry.space_group_name_H-M   'P 1'
#
loop_
_entity.id
_entity.type
_entity.pdbx_description
1 polymer ?
#
loop_
_entity_poly.entity_id
_entity_poly.type
_entity_poly.pdbx_seq_one_letter_code
_entity_poly.pdbx_strand_id
1 'polypeptide(L)'
;MKKIFLVLGMTLLLVACSTKTPEYQLNKTKYVGDNSKVIAIVDGLKYPNGLAYDNIEIQSEKEPYGLSVNLSGEGEANLFDQAVVTFAMIDNLGELKYFNSNKEIGLYTREAVDLILNTNGTSLEELNKDGKKLQEYIDKANLAESK
;
A
#
# COMPACT_ATOMS: atom_id res chain seq x y z
N MET A 1 8.72 9.12 -67.82
CA MET A 1 9.03 9.82 -66.55
C MET A 1 8.19 9.24 -65.43
N LYS A 2 8.80 8.49 -64.49
CA LYS A 2 8.50 8.54 -63.04
C LYS A 2 9.41 7.54 -62.33
N LYS A 3 10.26 8.09 -61.47
CA LYS A 3 11.14 7.36 -60.55
C LYS A 3 10.27 6.85 -59.41
N ILE A 4 10.31 5.56 -59.09
CA ILE A 4 9.72 5.00 -57.87
C ILE A 4 10.88 4.65 -56.94
N PHE A 5 11.12 5.52 -55.97
CA PHE A 5 11.93 5.24 -54.79
C PHE A 5 11.05 4.47 -53.81
N LEU A 6 11.28 3.16 -53.69
CA LEU A 6 10.66 2.34 -52.65
C LEU A 6 11.50 2.50 -51.37
N VAL A 7 11.17 3.50 -50.56
CA VAL A 7 11.74 3.65 -49.21
C VAL A 7 11.05 2.64 -48.30
N LEU A 8 11.74 1.53 -48.01
CA LEU A 8 11.32 0.55 -47.02
C LEU A 8 11.55 1.16 -45.63
N GLY A 9 10.52 1.85 -45.13
CA GLY A 9 10.51 2.45 -43.80
C GLY A 9 10.60 1.37 -42.72
N MET A 10 11.78 1.25 -42.12
CA MET A 10 12.03 0.51 -40.89
C MET A 10 11.29 1.20 -39.75
N THR A 11 10.00 0.89 -39.57
CA THR A 11 9.26 1.28 -38.37
C THR A 11 9.68 0.36 -37.23
N LEU A 12 10.76 0.76 -36.54
CA LEU A 12 11.06 0.32 -35.19
C LEU A 12 9.89 0.74 -34.29
N LEU A 13 8.92 -0.16 -34.12
CA LEU A 13 7.93 -0.08 -33.05
C LEU A 13 8.65 -0.42 -31.74
N LEU A 14 9.36 0.57 -31.19
CA LEU A 14 9.72 0.56 -29.78
C LEU A 14 8.41 0.74 -29.00
N VAL A 15 7.70 -0.37 -28.78
CA VAL A 15 6.66 -0.43 -27.74
C VAL A 15 7.42 -0.44 -26.41
N ALA A 16 7.88 0.74 -26.00
CA ALA A 16 8.31 0.97 -24.64
C ALA A 16 7.04 0.92 -23.79
N CYS A 17 6.74 -0.27 -23.25
CA CYS A 17 5.81 -0.38 -22.14
C CYS A 17 6.50 0.28 -20.94
N SER A 18 6.35 1.61 -20.79
CA SER A 18 6.71 2.29 -19.56
C SER A 18 5.79 1.72 -18.48
N THR A 19 6.26 0.72 -17.74
CA THR A 19 5.64 0.32 -16.48
C THR A 19 5.77 1.53 -15.56
N LYS A 20 4.74 2.38 -15.55
CA LYS A 20 4.64 3.46 -14.57
C LYS A 20 4.68 2.78 -13.20
N THR A 21 5.74 3.03 -12.44
CA THR A 21 5.79 2.61 -11.05
C THR A 21 4.54 3.17 -10.38
N PRO A 22 3.65 2.34 -9.82
CA PRO A 22 2.44 2.82 -9.16
C PRO A 22 2.79 3.86 -8.09
N GLU A 23 1.99 4.91 -7.98
CA GLU A 23 2.27 6.07 -7.12
C GLU A 23 2.55 5.68 -5.66
N TYR A 24 1.88 4.64 -5.14
CA TYR A 24 2.15 4.13 -3.79
C TYR A 24 3.60 3.64 -3.63
N GLN A 25 4.23 3.04 -4.65
CA GLN A 25 5.62 2.57 -4.55
C GLN A 25 6.62 3.71 -4.34
N LEU A 26 6.29 4.95 -4.71
CA LEU A 26 7.16 6.12 -4.49
C LEU A 26 7.31 6.44 -3.00
N ASN A 27 6.29 6.12 -2.20
CA ASN A 27 6.26 6.44 -0.78
C ASN A 27 6.74 5.30 0.11
N LYS A 28 7.12 4.15 -0.46
CA LYS A 28 7.69 3.03 0.31
C LYS A 28 8.88 3.50 1.15
N THR A 29 8.95 3.03 2.39
CA THR A 29 10.03 3.36 3.32
C THR A 29 10.47 2.18 4.17
N LYS A 30 11.74 2.22 4.61
CA LYS A 30 12.27 1.30 5.61
C LYS A 30 11.96 1.72 7.04
N TYR A 31 11.67 3.01 7.28
CA TYR A 31 11.62 3.60 8.61
C TYR A 31 10.31 4.34 8.84
N VAL A 32 9.56 3.97 9.88
CA VAL A 32 8.28 4.63 10.21
C VAL A 32 8.42 6.11 10.56
N GLY A 33 9.59 6.57 11.01
CA GLY A 33 9.81 8.00 11.28
C GLY A 33 10.00 8.86 10.03
N ASP A 34 9.91 8.30 8.81
CA ASP A 34 9.85 9.06 7.57
C ASP A 34 8.45 9.70 7.41
N ASN A 35 8.12 10.68 8.25
CA ASN A 35 6.77 11.22 8.42
C ASN A 35 6.05 11.51 7.10
N SER A 36 6.69 12.22 6.16
CA SER A 36 6.06 12.57 4.87
C SER A 36 5.68 11.35 4.05
N LYS A 37 6.51 10.30 4.09
CA LYS A 37 6.23 9.04 3.37
C LYS A 37 5.15 8.24 4.06
N VAL A 38 5.20 8.14 5.39
CA VAL A 38 4.18 7.42 6.17
C VAL A 38 2.81 8.06 6.01
N ILE A 39 2.71 9.40 6.08
CA ILE A 39 1.46 10.12 5.81
C ILE A 39 0.96 9.79 4.40
N ALA A 40 1.82 9.90 3.38
CA ALA A 40 1.43 9.64 2.00
C ALA A 40 1.01 8.18 1.74
N ILE A 41 1.54 7.22 2.52
CA ILE A 41 1.10 5.83 2.48
C ILE A 41 -0.33 5.72 3.00
N VAL A 42 -0.60 6.16 4.23
CA VAL A 42 -1.90 5.94 4.88
C VAL A 42 -3.01 6.80 4.30
N ASP A 43 -2.72 8.04 3.91
CA ASP A 43 -3.66 8.93 3.22
C ASP A 43 -4.05 8.38 1.83
N GLY A 44 -3.11 7.69 1.17
CA GLY A 44 -3.34 7.06 -0.13
C GLY A 44 -4.16 5.77 -0.09
N LEU A 45 -4.47 5.23 1.09
CA LEU A 45 -5.25 4.00 1.20
C LEU A 45 -6.74 4.26 0.98
N LYS A 46 -7.40 3.31 0.33
CA LYS A 46 -8.87 3.25 0.34
C LYS A 46 -9.32 2.54 1.59
N TYR A 47 -10.08 3.25 2.40
CA TYR A 47 -10.68 2.70 3.60
C TYR A 47 -12.14 2.27 3.33
N PRO A 48 -12.58 1.17 3.96
CA PRO A 48 -13.93 0.62 3.82
C PRO A 48 -15.00 1.48 4.51
N ASN A 49 -16.27 1.23 4.19
CA ASN A 49 -17.45 1.78 4.89
C ASN A 49 -17.48 3.32 5.01
N GLY A 50 -16.92 4.03 4.03
CA GLY A 50 -16.88 5.50 4.04
C GLY A 50 -15.94 6.09 5.08
N LEU A 51 -15.09 5.27 5.72
CA LEU A 51 -13.98 5.76 6.51
C LEU A 51 -12.98 6.48 5.60
N ALA A 52 -12.30 7.48 6.16
CA ALA A 52 -11.25 8.20 5.48
C ALA A 52 -10.14 8.58 6.44
N TYR A 53 -8.93 8.74 5.92
CA TYR A 53 -7.81 9.29 6.67
C TYR A 53 -8.16 10.66 7.30
N ASP A 54 -7.70 10.89 8.52
CA ASP A 54 -7.75 12.20 9.18
C ASP A 54 -6.34 12.63 9.62
N ASN A 55 -5.72 11.87 10.53
CA ASN A 55 -4.38 12.17 11.02
C ASN A 55 -3.64 10.92 11.50
N ILE A 56 -2.35 11.07 11.85
CA ILE A 56 -1.54 9.99 12.44
C ILE A 56 -0.77 10.45 13.68
N GLU A 57 -0.37 9.46 14.47
CA GLU A 57 0.68 9.57 15.48
C GLU A 57 1.73 8.48 15.25
N ILE A 58 3.01 8.86 15.20
CA ILE A 58 4.14 7.94 14.97
C ILE A 58 4.88 7.72 16.29
N GLN A 59 5.05 6.46 16.68
CA GLN A 59 5.84 6.07 17.85
C GLN A 59 7.16 5.43 17.40
N SER A 60 8.15 6.27 17.06
CA SER A 60 9.45 5.83 16.53
C SER A 60 10.61 5.91 17.54
N GLU A 61 10.35 6.21 18.82
CA GLU A 61 11.40 6.38 19.82
C GLU A 61 12.01 5.05 20.28
N LYS A 62 11.20 3.99 20.36
CA LYS A 62 11.60 2.67 20.86
C LYS A 62 10.84 1.58 20.14
N GLU A 63 11.53 0.46 19.88
CA GLU A 63 10.90 -0.73 19.33
C GLU A 63 10.01 -1.47 20.35
N PRO A 64 8.92 -2.12 19.90
CA PRO A 64 8.43 -2.14 18.51
C PRO A 64 7.91 -0.75 18.09
N TYR A 65 8.29 -0.31 16.90
CA TYR A 65 7.83 0.98 16.41
C TYR A 65 6.35 0.94 16.06
N GLY A 66 5.65 2.02 16.40
CA GLY A 66 4.19 2.12 16.29
C GLY A 66 3.72 3.19 15.30
N LEU A 67 2.52 2.96 14.79
CA LEU A 67 1.74 3.93 14.03
C LEU A 67 0.28 3.86 14.48
N SER A 68 -0.26 4.99 14.93
CA SER A 68 -1.70 5.17 15.15
C SER A 68 -2.27 5.99 14.00
N VAL A 69 -3.33 5.49 13.37
CA VAL A 69 -4.06 6.18 12.30
C VAL A 69 -5.45 6.52 12.78
N ASN A 70 -5.76 7.81 12.83
CA ASN A 70 -7.10 8.31 13.10
C ASN A 70 -7.87 8.42 11.79
N LEU A 71 -9.07 7.84 11.78
CA LEU A 71 -10.01 7.85 10.68
C LEU A 71 -11.23 8.70 11.04
N SER A 72 -11.76 9.39 10.04
CA SER A 72 -13.05 10.06 10.08
C SER A 72 -14.13 9.21 9.38
N GLY A 73 -15.40 9.55 9.57
CA GLY A 73 -16.55 8.85 8.98
C GLY A 73 -17.37 8.03 9.99
N GLU A 74 -18.46 7.45 9.51
CA GLU A 74 -19.43 6.69 10.33
C GLU A 74 -19.44 5.22 9.89
N GLY A 75 -18.53 4.42 10.46
CA GLY A 75 -18.46 3.00 10.15
C GLY A 75 -17.51 2.22 11.07
N GLU A 76 -17.86 0.97 11.37
CA GLU A 76 -16.91 -0.02 11.84
C GLU A 76 -16.49 -0.87 10.64
N ALA A 77 -15.23 -1.28 10.56
CA ALA A 77 -14.74 -2.03 9.42
C ALA A 77 -13.57 -2.95 9.78
N ASN A 78 -13.41 -4.00 8.98
CA ASN A 78 -12.19 -4.80 9.03
C ASN A 78 -11.09 -4.06 8.26
N LEU A 79 -10.01 -3.73 8.95
CA LEU A 79 -8.89 -2.94 8.40
C LEU A 79 -7.66 -3.81 8.09
N PHE A 80 -7.84 -5.14 8.02
CA PHE A 80 -6.73 -6.07 7.82
C PHE A 80 -6.01 -5.83 6.49
N ASP A 81 -6.73 -5.57 5.41
CA ASP A 81 -6.09 -5.31 4.11
C ASP A 81 -5.29 -3.99 4.11
N GLN A 82 -5.83 -2.95 4.75
CA GLN A 82 -5.10 -1.68 4.94
C GLN A 82 -3.85 -1.90 5.82
N ALA A 83 -3.95 -2.75 6.84
CA ALA A 83 -2.82 -3.11 7.68
C ALA A 83 -1.74 -3.86 6.88
N VAL A 84 -2.10 -4.85 6.07
CA VAL A 84 -1.19 -5.60 5.19
C VAL A 84 -0.43 -4.64 4.27
N VAL A 85 -1.13 -3.74 3.59
CA VAL A 85 -0.51 -2.78 2.68
C VAL A 85 0.43 -1.84 3.45
N THR A 86 0.00 -1.31 4.60
CA THR A 86 0.82 -0.43 5.44
C THR A 86 2.10 -1.11 5.90
N PHE A 87 2.01 -2.33 6.43
CA PHE A 87 3.19 -3.09 6.85
C PHE A 87 4.10 -3.45 5.67
N ALA A 88 3.55 -3.87 4.53
CA ALA A 88 4.35 -4.18 3.34
C ALA A 88 5.11 -2.95 2.82
N MET A 89 4.57 -1.74 3.03
CA MET A 89 5.17 -0.48 2.59
C MET A 89 6.12 0.19 3.61
N ILE A 90 5.99 -0.13 4.90
CA ILE A 90 6.80 0.39 6.00
C ILE A 90 7.53 -0.78 6.67
N ASP A 91 8.80 -0.96 6.33
CA ASP A 91 9.56 -2.18 6.60
C ASP A 91 9.71 -2.49 8.10
N ASN A 92 10.04 -1.48 8.91
CA ASN A 92 10.28 -1.65 10.34
C ASN A 92 9.07 -1.36 11.25
N LEU A 93 7.88 -1.14 10.69
CA LEU A 93 6.68 -0.92 11.49
C LEU A 93 6.30 -2.21 12.22
N GLY A 94 6.23 -2.15 13.55
CA GLY A 94 5.92 -3.31 14.40
C GLY A 94 4.45 -3.40 14.81
N GLU A 95 3.85 -2.25 15.14
CA GLU A 95 2.47 -2.16 15.63
C GLU A 95 1.68 -1.08 14.87
N LEU A 96 0.44 -1.40 14.51
CA LEU A 96 -0.46 -0.51 13.80
C LEU A 96 -1.82 -0.50 14.48
N LYS A 97 -2.27 0.70 14.86
CA LYS A 97 -3.56 0.95 15.49
C LYS A 97 -4.42 1.84 14.64
N TYR A 98 -5.71 1.56 14.60
CA TYR A 98 -6.71 2.39 13.93
C TYR A 98 -7.72 2.90 14.95
N PHE A 99 -8.03 4.18 14.84
CA PHE A 99 -9.00 4.86 15.68
C PHE A 99 -10.08 5.53 14.81
N ASN A 100 -11.30 5.59 15.31
CA ASN A 100 -12.34 6.47 14.79
C ASN A 100 -13.07 7.10 15.98
N SER A 101 -13.27 8.42 15.96
CA SER A 101 -13.93 9.14 17.05
C SER A 101 -13.31 8.84 18.44
N ASN A 102 -11.98 8.72 18.50
CA ASN A 102 -11.18 8.35 19.68
C ASN A 102 -11.41 6.92 20.22
N LYS A 103 -12.14 6.05 19.50
CA LYS A 103 -12.29 4.63 19.83
C LYS A 103 -11.31 3.82 19.01
N GLU A 104 -10.57 2.91 19.65
CA GLU A 104 -9.77 1.90 18.93
C GLU A 104 -10.71 0.94 18.19
N ILE A 105 -10.50 0.80 16.88
CA ILE A 105 -11.30 -0.06 16.00
C ILE A 105 -10.47 -1.15 15.33
N GLY A 106 -9.14 -1.12 15.50
CA GLY A 106 -8.24 -2.15 14.99
C GLY A 106 -6.86 -2.07 15.61
N LEU A 107 -6.30 -3.23 15.93
CA LEU A 107 -4.93 -3.40 16.41
C LEU A 107 -4.30 -4.56 15.66
N TYR A 108 -3.17 -4.29 15.01
CA TYR A 108 -2.43 -5.27 14.22
C TYR A 108 -0.96 -5.22 14.60
N THR A 109 -0.34 -6.39 14.74
CA THR A 109 1.11 -6.52 14.85
C THR A 109 1.66 -7.12 13.56
N ARG A 110 2.89 -6.74 13.22
CA ARG A 110 3.57 -7.26 12.03
C ARG A 110 3.63 -8.78 12.03
N GLU A 111 3.95 -9.37 13.17
CA GLU A 111 4.06 -10.82 13.36
C GLU A 111 2.72 -11.52 13.12
N ALA A 112 1.63 -11.01 13.68
CA ALA A 112 0.31 -11.61 13.51
C ALA A 112 -0.18 -11.52 12.06
N VAL A 113 0.04 -10.38 11.40
CA VAL A 113 -0.30 -10.19 9.99
C VAL A 113 0.51 -11.12 9.10
N ASP A 114 1.82 -11.21 9.31
CA ASP A 114 2.68 -12.10 8.52
C ASP A 114 2.30 -13.57 8.68
N LEU A 115 1.98 -14.01 9.92
CA LEU A 115 1.50 -15.35 10.18
C LEU A 115 0.23 -15.68 9.36
N ILE A 116 -0.75 -14.76 9.35
CA ILE A 116 -1.99 -14.94 8.58
C ILE A 116 -1.70 -14.98 7.07
N LEU A 117 -0.87 -14.09 6.55
CA LEU A 117 -0.48 -14.11 5.14
C LEU A 117 0.20 -15.42 4.75
N ASN A 118 1.10 -15.93 5.60
CA ASN A 118 1.82 -17.18 5.36
C ASN A 118 0.85 -18.37 5.26
N THR A 119 -0.22 -18.41 6.06
CA THR A 119 -1.26 -19.44 5.92
C THR A 119 -2.01 -19.38 4.59
N ASN A 120 -2.00 -18.21 3.94
CA ASN A 120 -2.63 -17.95 2.64
C ASN A 120 -1.64 -18.00 1.47
N GLY A 121 -0.39 -18.41 1.71
CA GLY A 121 0.61 -18.65 0.66
C GLY A 121 1.38 -17.40 0.19
N THR A 122 1.44 -16.34 0.99
CA THR A 122 2.27 -15.13 0.73
C THR A 122 2.87 -14.62 2.05
N SER A 123 3.72 -13.60 2.03
CA SER A 123 4.23 -12.94 3.24
C SER A 123 4.34 -11.44 3.07
N LEU A 124 4.51 -10.70 4.17
CA LEU A 124 4.84 -9.28 4.13
C LEU A 124 6.18 -9.04 3.43
N GLU A 125 7.15 -9.94 3.59
CA GLU A 125 8.45 -9.85 2.92
C GLU A 125 8.30 -9.99 1.39
N GLU A 126 7.47 -10.93 0.93
CA GLU A 126 7.19 -11.13 -0.48
C GLU A 126 6.48 -9.92 -1.10
N LEU A 127 5.43 -9.42 -0.45
CA LEU A 127 4.70 -8.22 -0.88
C LEU A 127 5.60 -6.98 -0.85
N ASN A 128 6.47 -6.85 0.15
CA ASN A 128 7.44 -5.77 0.22
C ASN A 128 8.40 -5.83 -0.99
N LYS A 129 8.99 -6.99 -1.29
CA LYS A 129 10.01 -7.13 -2.35
C LYS A 129 9.43 -7.06 -3.76
N ASP A 130 8.21 -7.56 -3.97
CA ASP A 130 7.58 -7.64 -5.28
C ASP A 130 6.43 -6.62 -5.39
N GLY A 131 6.74 -5.45 -5.95
CA GLY A 131 5.78 -4.38 -6.14
C GLY A 131 4.58 -4.76 -7.03
N LYS A 132 4.72 -5.76 -7.93
CA LYS A 132 3.61 -6.27 -8.74
C LYS A 132 2.66 -7.10 -7.89
N LYS A 133 3.18 -7.98 -7.03
CA LYS A 133 2.35 -8.76 -6.09
C LYS A 133 1.63 -7.85 -5.11
N LEU A 134 2.28 -6.80 -4.62
CA LEU A 134 1.62 -5.79 -3.78
C LEU A 134 0.50 -5.05 -4.54
N GLN A 135 0.70 -4.70 -5.82
CA GLN A 135 -0.37 -4.11 -6.64
C GLN A 135 -1.56 -5.07 -6.76
N GLU A 136 -1.29 -6.35 -7.08
CA GLU A 136 -2.33 -7.36 -7.24
C GLU A 136 -3.12 -7.57 -5.93
N TYR A 137 -2.44 -7.52 -4.78
CA TYR A 137 -3.08 -7.54 -3.47
C TYR A 137 -4.00 -6.33 -3.26
N ILE A 138 -3.50 -5.12 -3.50
CA ILE A 138 -4.25 -3.85 -3.36
C ILE A 138 -5.50 -3.86 -4.26
N ASP A 139 -5.35 -4.30 -5.50
CA ASP A 139 -6.47 -4.36 -6.45
C ASP A 139 -7.55 -5.31 -5.95
N LYS A 140 -7.16 -6.51 -5.51
CA LYS A 140 -8.09 -7.51 -4.95
C LYS A 140 -8.82 -6.99 -3.70
N ALA A 141 -8.09 -6.35 -2.78
CA ALA A 141 -8.67 -5.76 -1.57
C ALA A 141 -9.70 -4.68 -1.92
N ASN A 142 -9.34 -3.74 -2.81
CA ASN A 142 -10.25 -2.69 -3.25
C ASN A 142 -11.51 -3.21 -3.97
N LEU A 143 -11.39 -4.32 -4.71
CA LEU A 143 -12.52 -4.98 -5.36
C LEU A 143 -13.47 -5.62 -4.33
N ALA A 144 -12.95 -6.18 -3.24
CA ALA A 144 -13.77 -6.77 -2.17
C ALA A 144 -14.64 -5.72 -1.48
N GLU A 145 -14.12 -4.51 -1.26
CA GLU A 145 -14.83 -3.40 -0.61
C GLU A 145 -15.89 -2.72 -1.49
N SER A 146 -15.91 -3.01 -2.79
CA SER A 146 -16.88 -2.44 -3.74
C SER A 146 -18.19 -3.22 -3.87
N LYS A 147 -18.32 -4.35 -3.16
CA LYS A 147 -19.46 -5.27 -3.22
C LYS A 147 -20.32 -5.19 -1.97
#